data_AF-A0A9Y2MZ54-F1
#
_entry.id   AF-A0A9Y2MZ54-F1
#
_cell.length_a   1.000
_cell.length_b   1.000
_cell.length_c   1.000
_cell.angle_alpha   90.00
_cell.angle_beta   90.00
_cell.angle_gamma   90.00
#
_symmetry.space_group_name_H-M   'P 1'
#
loop_
_entity.id
_entity.type
_entity.pdbx_description
1 polymer ?
#
loop_
_entity_poly.entity_id
_entity_poly.type
_entity_poly.pdbx_seq_one_letter_code
_entity_poly.pdbx_strand_id
1 'polypeptide(L)'
;MATARTAQTRYNAARWCPLRSRCPGDLVFYGTPGNVHHVGLYNDTGKMAHAPDFGRPIQVSEFHWNVDDYFAASRPVVDSRV
;
A
#
# COMPACT_ATOMS: atom_id res chain seq x y z
N MET A 1 -4.54 9.01 -17.11
CA MET A 1 -5.59 8.66 -16.12
C MET A 1 -5.27 9.30 -14.78
N ALA A 2 -6.22 9.98 -14.14
CA ALA A 2 -6.01 10.62 -12.85
C ALA A 2 -5.86 9.56 -11.75
N THR A 3 -4.68 9.46 -11.13
CA THR A 3 -4.51 8.60 -9.95
C THR A 3 -5.37 9.19 -8.83
N ALA A 4 -6.33 8.43 -8.32
CA ALA A 4 -7.21 8.92 -7.25
C ALA A 4 -6.39 9.29 -5.99
N ARG A 5 -6.76 10.40 -5.32
CA ARG A 5 -6.01 10.99 -4.18
C ARG A 5 -6.14 10.24 -2.85
N THR A 6 -7.12 9.33 -2.69
CA THR A 6 -7.43 8.71 -1.39
C THR A 6 -7.16 7.21 -1.37
N ALA A 7 -6.71 6.71 -0.21
CA ALA A 7 -6.34 5.30 -0.01
C ALA A 7 -7.51 4.34 -0.28
N GLN A 8 -8.72 4.67 0.16
CA GLN A 8 -9.93 3.88 -0.12
C GLN A 8 -10.23 3.73 -1.61
N THR A 9 -10.02 4.77 -2.42
CA THR A 9 -10.25 4.68 -3.87
C THR A 9 -9.18 3.84 -4.55
N ARG A 10 -7.93 3.89 -4.06
CA ARG A 10 -6.86 3.00 -4.53
C ARG A 10 -7.09 1.55 -4.16
N TYR A 11 -7.62 1.29 -2.97
CA TYR A 11 -8.06 -0.02 -2.54
C TYR A 11 -9.17 -0.57 -3.46
N ASN A 12 -10.18 0.24 -3.82
CA ASN A 12 -11.25 -0.20 -4.71
C ASN A 12 -10.78 -0.50 -6.14
N ALA A 13 -9.72 0.18 -6.61
CA ALA A 13 -9.15 -0.01 -7.95
C ALA A 13 -8.03 -1.08 -7.99
N ALA A 14 -7.75 -1.72 -6.85
CA ALA A 14 -6.66 -2.67 -6.69
C ALA A 14 -6.88 -3.96 -7.48
N ARG A 15 -5.81 -4.43 -8.13
CA ARG A 15 -5.68 -5.85 -8.50
C ARG A 15 -5.03 -6.57 -7.33
N TRP A 16 -5.79 -7.44 -6.68
CA TRP A 16 -5.36 -8.18 -5.48
C TRP A 16 -4.15 -9.06 -5.76
N CYS A 17 -3.18 -9.01 -4.85
CA CYS A 17 -2.02 -9.89 -4.85
C CYS A 17 -2.13 -10.85 -3.66
N PRO A 18 -1.90 -12.17 -3.83
CA PRO A 18 -1.82 -13.09 -2.70
C PRO A 18 -0.78 -12.61 -1.69
N LEU A 19 -1.09 -12.73 -0.39
CA LEU A 19 -0.19 -12.31 0.71
C LEU A 19 1.25 -12.82 0.59
N ARG A 20 1.44 -13.97 -0.07
CA ARG A 20 2.72 -14.66 -0.26
C ARG A 20 3.43 -14.32 -1.58
N SER A 21 2.85 -13.48 -2.42
CA SER A 21 3.34 -13.16 -3.76
C SER A 21 3.64 -11.65 -3.95
N ARG A 22 3.91 -10.96 -2.83
CA ARG A 22 4.30 -9.54 -2.85
C ARG A 22 5.62 -9.36 -3.60
N CYS A 23 5.63 -8.46 -4.55
CA CYS A 23 6.81 -8.04 -5.28
C CYS A 23 7.12 -6.58 -4.95
N PRO A 24 8.40 -6.15 -4.98
CA PRO A 24 8.74 -4.74 -4.94
C PRO A 24 7.86 -3.94 -5.92
N GLY A 25 7.29 -2.84 -5.43
CA GLY A 25 6.32 -2.01 -6.15
C GLY A 25 4.86 -2.28 -5.83
N ASP A 26 4.52 -3.34 -5.10
CA ASP A 26 3.15 -3.58 -4.63
C ASP A 26 2.74 -2.54 -3.55
N LEU A 27 1.48 -2.11 -3.54
CA LEU A 27 0.92 -1.25 -2.50
C LEU A 27 0.42 -2.09 -1.33
N VAL A 28 0.73 -1.66 -0.11
CA VAL A 28 0.22 -2.24 1.14
C VAL A 28 -0.77 -1.28 1.78
N PHE A 29 -1.90 -1.82 2.26
CA PHE A 29 -3.01 -1.05 2.81
C PHE A 29 -3.27 -1.42 4.26
N TYR A 30 -3.63 -0.42 5.06
CA TYR A 30 -3.90 -0.53 6.49
C TYR A 30 -5.32 -0.02 6.80
N GLY A 31 -6.03 -0.77 7.63
CA GLY A 31 -7.38 -0.45 8.08
C GLY A 31 -8.35 -1.62 7.88
N THR A 32 -9.54 -1.32 7.35
CA THR A 32 -10.60 -2.31 7.10
C THR A 32 -11.18 -2.13 5.69
N PRO A 33 -11.98 -3.08 5.14
CA PRO A 33 -12.51 -2.95 3.78
C PRO A 33 -13.27 -1.64 3.51
N GLY A 34 -13.90 -1.06 4.55
CA GLY A 34 -14.64 0.20 4.47
C GLY A 34 -13.91 1.43 5.03
N ASN A 35 -12.70 1.27 5.58
CA ASN A 35 -11.92 2.37 6.15
C ASN A 35 -10.41 2.11 6.02
N VAL A 36 -9.92 2.10 4.79
CA VAL A 36 -8.48 2.13 4.52
C VAL A 36 -7.99 3.56 4.69
N HIS A 37 -7.19 3.81 5.72
CA HIS A 37 -6.73 5.15 6.07
C HIS A 37 -5.24 5.35 5.85
N HIS A 38 -4.46 4.28 5.69
CA HIS A 38 -3.03 4.37 5.40
C HIS A 38 -2.61 3.45 4.25
N VAL A 39 -1.57 3.86 3.52
CA VAL A 39 -1.01 3.13 2.38
C VAL A 39 0.52 3.29 2.34
N GLY A 40 1.21 2.20 2.00
CA GLY A 40 2.66 2.17 1.77
C GLY A 40 3.02 1.49 0.45
N LEU A 41 4.26 1.68 0.00
CA LEU A 41 4.84 1.01 -1.16
C LEU A 41 5.85 -0.04 -0.69
N TYR A 42 5.60 -1.30 -1.01
CA TYR A 42 6.50 -2.41 -0.68
C TYR A 42 7.78 -2.33 -1.53
N ASN A 43 8.96 -2.46 -0.92
CA ASN A 43 10.26 -2.28 -1.59
C ASN A 43 11.14 -3.54 -1.61
N ASP A 44 10.53 -4.72 -1.39
CA ASP A 44 11.20 -6.01 -1.15
C ASP A 44 11.85 -6.12 0.23
N THR A 45 12.17 -7.33 0.70
CA THR A 45 12.78 -7.62 2.03
C THR A 45 11.91 -7.36 3.27
N GLY A 46 10.57 -7.35 3.13
CA GLY A 46 9.68 -7.17 4.28
C GLY A 46 9.48 -5.71 4.72
N LYS A 47 9.86 -4.75 3.88
CA LYS A 47 9.76 -3.31 4.18
C LYS A 47 8.82 -2.56 3.23
N MET A 48 8.44 -1.36 3.66
CA MET A 48 7.68 -0.41 2.88
C MET A 48 8.24 1.01 3.02
N ALA A 49 8.10 1.80 1.95
CA ALA A 49 8.19 3.25 2.03
C ALA A 49 6.81 3.85 2.30
N HIS A 50 6.69 4.70 3.32
CA HIS A 50 5.43 5.35 3.68
C HIS A 50 5.63 6.75 4.26
N ALA A 51 4.55 7.55 4.26
CA ALA A 51 4.44 8.79 5.00
C ALA A 51 3.53 8.53 6.23
N PRO A 52 4.11 8.23 7.40
CA PRO A 52 3.37 7.64 8.53
C PRO A 52 2.35 8.57 9.17
N ASP A 53 2.67 9.86 9.30
CA ASP A 53 1.82 10.84 9.96
C ASP A 53 2.23 12.27 9.59
N PHE A 54 1.38 13.24 9.88
CA PHE A 54 1.67 14.64 9.71
C PHE A 54 2.91 15.07 10.51
N GLY A 55 3.78 15.85 9.87
CA GLY A 55 5.03 16.34 10.48
C GLY A 55 6.13 15.29 10.59
N ARG A 56 5.93 14.06 10.10
CA ARG A 56 6.98 13.04 10.01
C ARG A 56 7.49 12.92 8.57
N PRO A 57 8.81 12.82 8.36
CA PRO A 57 9.36 12.64 7.02
C PRO A 57 8.95 11.26 6.45
N ILE A 58 9.03 11.16 5.12
CA ILE A 58 8.92 9.87 4.43
C ILE A 58 10.03 8.96 4.95
N GLN A 59 9.67 7.74 5.32
CA GLN A 59 10.60 6.78 5.90
C GLN A 59 10.36 5.38 5.35
N VAL A 60 11.37 4.52 5.51
CA VAL A 60 11.29 3.08 5.22
C VAL A 60 11.19 2.33 6.54
N SER A 61 10.16 1.51 6.68
CA SER A 61 9.86 0.73 7.89
C SER A 61 9.36 -0.66 7.50
N GLU A 62 9.28 -1.60 8.45
CA GLU A 62 8.69 -2.91 8.17
C GLU A 62 7.25 -2.73 7.67
N PHE A 63 6.77 -3.55 6.74
CA PHE A 63 5.37 -3.43 6.30
C PHE A 63 4.41 -4.13 7.26
N HIS A 64 4.89 -5.00 8.15
CA HIS A 64 4.04 -5.74 9.06
C HIS A 64 4.62 -5.85 10.47
N TRP A 65 3.81 -5.52 11.47
CA TRP A 65 4.05 -5.76 12.89
C TRP A 65 2.88 -6.53 13.52
N ASN A 66 3.15 -7.28 14.60
CA ASN A 66 2.14 -8.11 15.28
C ASN A 66 0.88 -7.36 15.79
N VAL A 67 0.91 -6.03 15.86
CA VAL A 67 -0.18 -5.17 16.36
C VAL A 67 -0.66 -4.14 15.32
N ASP A 68 -0.21 -4.26 14.07
CA ASP A 68 -0.71 -3.38 13.03
C ASP A 68 -2.06 -3.83 12.47
N ASP A 69 -2.67 -2.94 11.71
CA ASP A 69 -3.92 -3.13 10.99
C ASP A 69 -3.66 -3.41 9.51
N TYR A 70 -2.57 -4.13 9.19
CA TYR A 70 -2.30 -4.58 7.82
C TYR A 70 -3.52 -5.35 7.30
N PHE A 71 -4.04 -4.91 6.15
CA PHE A 71 -5.29 -5.42 5.62
C PHE A 71 -5.10 -6.13 4.28
N ALA A 72 -4.47 -5.49 3.30
CA ALA A 72 -4.34 -6.05 1.96
C ALA A 72 -3.11 -5.53 1.21
N ALA A 73 -2.69 -6.29 0.20
CA ALA A 73 -1.69 -5.85 -0.78
C ALA A 73 -2.27 -5.90 -2.20
N SER A 74 -1.89 -4.93 -3.02
CA SER A 74 -2.29 -4.87 -4.42
C SER A 74 -1.13 -4.55 -5.32
N ARG A 75 -1.19 -5.05 -6.55
CA ARG A 75 -0.24 -4.66 -7.58
C ARG A 75 -0.78 -3.41 -8.29
N PRO A 76 -0.07 -2.27 -8.26
CA PRO A 76 -0.45 -1.15 -9.10
C PRO A 76 -0.33 -1.59 -10.57
N VAL A 77 -1.45 -1.61 -11.27
CA VAL A 77 -1.46 -1.77 -12.73
C VAL A 77 -0.97 -0.46 -13.32
N VAL A 78 0.26 -0.47 -13.82
CA VAL A 78 0.73 0.60 -14.70
C VAL A 78 0.06 0.34 -16.05
N ASP A 79 -0.89 1.20 -16.44
CA ASP A 79 -1.29 1.24 -17.85
C ASP A 79 -0.07 1.70 -18.64
N SER A 80 0.55 0.80 -19.40
CA SER A 80 1.74 1.08 -20.21
C SER A 80 1.40 1.91 -21.47
N ARG A 81 0.33 2.70 -21.44
CA ARG A 81 -0.08 3.58 -22.52
C ARG A 81 0.39 5.00 -22.22
N VAL A 82 1.68 5.20 -22.49
CA VAL A 82 2.20 6.48 -22.99
C VAL A 82 2.20 6.45 -24.50
#